data_AF-E8V1X3-F1
#
_entry.id   AF-E8V1X3-F1
#
_cell.length_a   1.000
_cell.length_b   1.000
_cell.length_c   1.000
_cell.angle_alpha   90.00
_cell.angle_beta   90.00
_cell.angle_gamma   90.00
#
_symmetry.space_group_name_H-M   'P 1'
#
loop_
_entity.id
_entity.type
_entity.pdbx_description
1 polymer ?
#
loop_
_entity_poly.entity_id
_entity_poly.type
_entity_poly.pdbx_seq_one_letter_code
_entity_poly.pdbx_strand_id
1 'polypeptide(L)'
;MMFSSASRRCESTHALAFTSAVLMFFPAAISAEAQTSGPPPPFKPIVSIRFGGAYNGPRYVPHRTILGLVKNEDGQVVSDAMVYMKDIQAKSTLVASVDTSGTFRFGSLSLDHDYEIWAEAGELKSPTRSVTTFMTQNEVSMPLLIRAERNHGEPILKRRPTAADAAAGQTQVGQEPKTPTAARQ
;
A
#
# COMPACT_ATOMS: atom_id res chain seq x y z
N MET A 1 -38.26 -9.51 30.48
CA MET A 1 -38.84 -10.39 29.45
C MET A 1 -38.09 -10.05 28.16
N MET A 2 -36.98 -10.73 27.83
CA MET A 2 -36.92 -11.96 27.01
C MET A 2 -37.67 -11.72 25.69
N PHE A 3 -37.01 -11.56 24.54
CA PHE A 3 -36.43 -12.56 23.63
C PHE A 3 -35.92 -11.76 22.40
N SER A 4 -35.05 -12.17 21.48
CA SER A 4 -34.19 -13.33 21.26
C SER A 4 -33.37 -12.99 20.01
N SER A 5 -32.14 -13.49 19.96
CA SER A 5 -31.18 -13.44 18.86
C SER A 5 -31.68 -14.13 17.58
N ALA A 6 -31.22 -13.70 16.40
CA ALA A 6 -31.13 -14.56 15.21
C ALA A 6 -30.07 -14.05 14.21
N SER A 7 -28.87 -14.57 14.40
CA SER A 7 -27.72 -14.59 13.49
C SER A 7 -28.11 -15.22 12.14
N ARG A 8 -27.76 -14.57 11.01
CA ARG A 8 -27.81 -15.20 9.68
C ARG A 8 -26.41 -15.66 9.29
N ARG A 9 -26.05 -16.87 9.70
CA ARG A 9 -25.00 -17.66 9.05
C ARG A 9 -25.63 -18.35 7.85
N CYS A 10 -25.13 -18.08 6.65
CA CYS A 10 -25.41 -18.88 5.48
C CYS A 10 -24.23 -19.84 5.31
N GLU A 11 -24.30 -20.97 6.01
CA GLU A 11 -23.44 -22.12 5.76
C GLU A 11 -24.08 -22.93 4.63
N SER A 12 -23.43 -22.94 3.46
CA SER A 12 -23.79 -23.84 2.36
C SER A 12 -22.88 -25.06 2.42
N THR A 13 -23.29 -26.04 3.22
CA THR A 13 -22.70 -27.38 3.26
C THR A 13 -23.54 -28.31 2.39
N HIS A 14 -23.05 -28.65 1.20
CA HIS A 14 -23.54 -29.80 0.43
C HIS A 14 -22.51 -30.91 0.52
N ALA A 15 -22.81 -31.90 1.36
CA ALA A 15 -22.14 -33.20 1.41
C ALA A 15 -22.99 -34.24 0.66
N LEU A 16 -22.30 -35.32 0.24
CA LEU A 16 -22.75 -36.57 -0.38
C LEU A 16 -22.83 -36.53 -1.92
N ALA A 17 -21.75 -36.95 -2.59
CA ALA A 17 -21.35 -38.35 -2.83
C ALA A 17 -22.32 -39.09 -3.77
N PHE A 18 -22.02 -39.01 -5.07
CA PHE A 18 -22.39 -40.04 -6.03
C PHE A 18 -21.11 -40.58 -6.66
N THR A 19 -20.76 -41.78 -6.20
CA THR A 19 -19.89 -42.72 -6.88
C THR A 19 -20.49 -43.06 -8.24
N SER A 20 -19.79 -42.72 -9.32
CA SER A 20 -19.91 -43.46 -10.58
C SER A 20 -18.57 -43.42 -11.30
N ALA A 21 -17.94 -44.58 -11.35
CA ALA A 21 -16.74 -44.85 -12.12
C ALA A 21 -17.13 -44.92 -13.60
N VAL A 22 -16.67 -43.95 -14.40
CA VAL A 22 -16.57 -44.09 -15.85
C VAL A 22 -15.12 -43.81 -16.22
N LEU A 23 -14.39 -44.91 -16.43
CA LEU A 23 -13.08 -44.95 -17.10
C LEU A 23 -13.25 -44.47 -18.55
N MET A 24 -13.22 -43.15 -18.76
CA MET A 24 -12.95 -42.58 -20.08
C MET A 24 -11.44 -42.52 -20.27
N PHE A 25 -10.96 -43.57 -20.94
CA PHE A 25 -9.63 -43.72 -21.50
C PHE A 25 -9.39 -42.59 -22.51
N PHE A 26 -8.82 -41.47 -22.06
CA PHE A 26 -8.39 -40.39 -22.96
C PHE A 26 -7.01 -40.74 -23.52
N PRO A 27 -6.87 -40.93 -24.84
CA PRO A 27 -5.59 -41.29 -25.44
C PRO A 27 -4.59 -40.14 -25.30
N ALA A 28 -3.42 -40.47 -24.77
CA ALA A 28 -2.23 -39.64 -24.84
C ALA A 28 -1.79 -39.49 -26.31
N ALA A 29 -2.17 -38.37 -26.94
CA ALA A 29 -1.43 -37.84 -28.06
C ALA A 29 -0.48 -36.76 -27.52
N ILE A 30 0.68 -37.22 -27.05
CA ILE A 30 1.85 -36.38 -26.81
C ILE A 30 2.30 -35.89 -28.20
N SER A 31 1.86 -34.71 -28.60
CA SER A 31 2.59 -33.96 -29.63
C SER A 31 3.89 -33.49 -28.99
N ALA A 32 4.95 -34.28 -29.24
CA ALA A 32 6.31 -33.82 -29.09
C ALA A 32 6.53 -32.72 -30.14
N GLU A 33 6.21 -31.48 -29.77
CA GLU A 33 6.66 -30.33 -30.55
C GLU A 33 8.16 -30.26 -30.38
N ALA A 34 8.86 -30.66 -31.44
CA ALA A 34 10.30 -30.55 -31.56
C ALA A 34 10.70 -29.10 -31.28
N GLN A 35 11.24 -28.87 -30.09
CA GLN A 35 11.99 -27.66 -29.79
C GLN A 35 13.18 -27.67 -30.75
N THR A 36 13.03 -26.95 -31.87
CA THR A 36 14.16 -26.62 -32.73
C THR A 36 15.05 -25.70 -31.90
N SER A 37 16.02 -26.31 -31.24
CA SER A 37 17.14 -25.64 -30.59
C SER A 37 18.05 -25.07 -31.68
N GLY A 38 17.58 -24.02 -32.35
CA GLY A 38 18.45 -23.09 -33.04
C GLY A 38 19.13 -22.19 -32.00
N PRO A 39 20.42 -21.88 -32.12
CA PRO A 39 21.07 -20.92 -31.23
C PRO A 39 20.28 -19.59 -31.27
N PRO A 40 19.94 -18.98 -30.11
CA PRO A 40 19.26 -17.70 -30.09
C PRO A 40 20.13 -16.69 -30.87
N PRO A 41 19.54 -15.91 -31.80
CA PRO A 41 20.31 -14.92 -32.54
C PRO A 41 20.95 -13.95 -31.54
N PRO A 42 22.23 -13.59 -31.71
CA PRO A 42 22.86 -12.62 -30.84
C PRO A 42 22.16 -11.27 -31.03
N PHE A 43 21.46 -10.81 -29.99
CA PHE A 43 20.83 -9.49 -29.97
C PHE A 43 21.94 -8.44 -30.03
N LYS A 44 22.18 -7.90 -31.22
CA LYS A 44 22.99 -6.70 -31.40
C LYS A 44 22.05 -5.51 -31.28
N PRO A 45 22.16 -4.64 -30.27
CA PRO A 45 21.44 -3.37 -30.31
C PRO A 45 22.00 -2.58 -31.50
N ILE A 46 21.24 -2.49 -32.58
CA ILE A 46 21.57 -1.64 -33.73
C ILE A 46 21.33 -0.20 -33.27
N VAL A 47 22.39 0.46 -32.83
CA VAL A 47 22.42 1.93 -32.74
C VAL A 47 22.84 2.44 -34.12
N SER A 48 21.87 2.57 -35.02
CA SER A 48 22.07 3.25 -36.30
C SER A 48 21.82 4.75 -36.11
N ILE A 49 22.88 5.53 -35.93
CA ILE A 49 22.80 7.00 -35.96
C ILE A 49 22.74 7.42 -37.43
N ARG A 50 21.55 7.79 -37.92
CA ARG A 50 21.31 8.34 -39.27
C ARG A 50 20.40 9.56 -39.18
N PHE A 51 20.98 10.75 -39.18
CA PHE A 51 20.26 12.02 -39.31
C PHE A 51 19.19 11.98 -40.43
N GLY A 52 17.93 12.35 -40.13
CA GLY A 52 16.96 12.80 -41.13
C GLY A 52 15.83 11.85 -41.59
N GLY A 53 15.41 10.85 -40.81
CA GLY A 53 14.25 10.00 -41.15
C GLY A 53 13.20 10.01 -40.04
N ALA A 54 11.91 10.10 -40.39
CA ALA A 54 10.81 9.94 -39.44
C ALA A 54 10.82 8.52 -38.86
N TYR A 55 11.44 8.37 -37.69
CA TYR A 55 11.46 7.12 -36.94
C TYR A 55 10.06 6.83 -36.38
N ASN A 56 9.21 6.20 -37.19
CA ASN A 56 8.02 5.47 -36.71
C ASN A 56 8.43 4.11 -36.12
N GLY A 57 9.40 4.12 -35.21
CA GLY A 57 9.65 2.97 -34.34
C GLY A 57 8.61 2.94 -33.22
N PRO A 58 8.37 1.78 -32.57
CA PRO A 58 7.51 1.72 -31.40
C PRO A 58 8.03 2.71 -30.35
N ARG A 59 7.23 3.75 -30.05
CA ARG A 59 7.54 4.68 -28.97
C ARG A 59 7.30 3.92 -27.68
N TYR A 60 8.38 3.59 -26.97
CA TYR A 60 8.26 3.10 -25.60
C TYR A 60 7.80 4.28 -24.73
N VAL A 61 6.53 4.27 -24.33
CA VAL A 61 6.03 5.21 -23.34
C VAL A 61 6.44 4.64 -21.98
N PRO A 62 7.28 5.35 -21.20
CA PRO A 62 7.63 4.85 -19.88
C PRO A 62 6.37 4.81 -19.02
N HIS A 63 6.18 3.69 -18.32
CA HIS A 63 5.11 3.53 -17.35
C HIS A 63 5.69 3.34 -15.96
N ARG A 64 4.92 3.79 -14.96
CA ARG A 64 5.21 3.60 -13.55
C ARG A 64 4.34 2.48 -13.00
N THR A 65 4.94 1.69 -12.11
CA THR A 65 4.25 0.69 -11.30
C THR A 65 4.40 1.10 -9.83
N ILE A 66 3.30 1.15 -9.11
CA ILE A 66 3.30 1.36 -7.66
C ILE A 66 2.81 0.07 -7.02
N LEU A 67 3.56 -0.42 -6.05
CA LEU A 67 3.23 -1.65 -5.34
C LEU A 67 3.59 -1.52 -3.87
N GLY A 68 3.12 -2.47 -3.07
CA GLY A 68 3.42 -2.45 -1.66
C GLY A 68 2.64 -3.49 -0.88
N LEU A 69 2.82 -3.42 0.43
CA LEU A 69 2.15 -4.28 1.40
C LEU A 69 1.27 -3.42 2.30
N VAL A 70 0.06 -3.88 2.59
CA VAL A 70 -0.83 -3.27 3.57
C VAL A 70 -0.69 -4.02 4.89
N LYS A 71 -0.34 -3.29 5.94
CA LYS A 71 -0.18 -3.84 7.29
C LYS A 71 -0.99 -3.04 8.31
N ASN A 72 -1.35 -3.67 9.41
CA ASN A 72 -1.95 -3.01 10.57
C ASN A 72 -0.87 -2.46 11.52
N GLU A 73 -1.28 -1.77 12.58
CA GLU A 73 -0.38 -1.29 13.65
C GLU A 73 0.41 -2.42 14.32
N ASP A 74 -0.17 -3.62 14.41
CA ASP A 74 0.47 -4.82 14.95
C ASP A 74 1.48 -5.46 13.97
N GLY A 75 1.68 -4.87 12.79
CA GLY A 75 2.59 -5.39 11.75
C GLY A 75 2.05 -6.60 10.98
N GLN A 76 0.82 -7.02 11.25
CA GLN A 76 0.12 -8.08 10.53
C GLN A 76 -0.35 -7.59 9.16
N VAL A 77 -0.31 -8.47 8.15
CA VAL A 77 -0.84 -8.16 6.82
C VAL A 77 -2.36 -8.08 6.85
N VAL A 78 -2.92 -7.12 6.10
CA VAL A 78 -4.37 -6.94 5.99
C VAL A 78 -4.80 -7.25 4.57
N SER A 79 -5.43 -8.41 4.37
CA SER A 79 -5.90 -8.86 3.05
C SER A 79 -7.29 -8.34 2.68
N ASP A 80 -8.10 -7.91 3.65
CA ASP A 80 -9.45 -7.34 3.44
C ASP A 80 -9.44 -5.83 3.20
N ALA A 81 -8.28 -5.27 2.84
CA ALA A 81 -8.13 -3.85 2.57
C ALA A 81 -8.39 -3.52 1.09
N MET A 82 -8.92 -2.33 0.85
CA MET A 82 -9.02 -1.72 -0.47
C MET A 82 -8.03 -0.56 -0.55
N VAL A 83 -7.21 -0.54 -1.60
CA VAL A 83 -6.27 0.55 -1.84
C VAL A 83 -6.86 1.48 -2.88
N TYR A 84 -6.92 2.76 -2.54
CA TYR A 84 -7.38 3.82 -3.39
C TYR A 84 -6.19 4.64 -3.86
N MET A 85 -6.22 5.00 -5.14
CA MET A 85 -5.25 5.89 -5.75
C MET A 85 -5.99 6.97 -6.52
N LYS A 86 -5.75 8.23 -6.19
CA LYS A 86 -6.27 9.39 -6.88
C LYS A 86 -5.17 10.01 -7.74
N ASP A 87 -5.46 10.18 -9.03
CA ASP A 87 -4.65 10.98 -9.94
C ASP A 87 -5.04 12.45 -9.80
N ILE A 88 -4.08 13.31 -9.43
CA ILE A 88 -4.31 14.74 -9.23
C ILE A 88 -4.54 15.43 -10.58
N GLN A 89 -3.87 14.99 -11.64
CA GLN A 89 -3.91 15.63 -12.95
C GLN A 89 -5.12 15.16 -13.76
N ALA A 90 -5.36 13.85 -13.81
CA ALA A 90 -6.51 13.27 -14.52
C ALA A 90 -7.82 13.36 -13.71
N LYS A 91 -7.74 13.69 -12.41
CA LYS A 91 -8.89 13.74 -11.48
C LYS A 91 -9.69 12.44 -11.41
N SER A 92 -9.02 11.31 -11.66
CA SER A 92 -9.59 9.97 -11.62
C SER A 92 -9.15 9.22 -10.37
N THR A 93 -10.05 8.45 -9.77
CA THR A 93 -9.74 7.55 -8.66
C THR A 93 -9.82 6.11 -9.11
N LEU A 94 -8.76 5.36 -8.87
CA LEU A 94 -8.68 3.92 -9.10
C LEU A 94 -8.68 3.18 -7.76
N VAL A 95 -9.27 2.00 -7.75
CA VAL A 95 -9.35 1.14 -6.57
C VAL A 95 -8.79 -0.22 -6.92
N ALA A 96 -7.91 -0.73 -6.06
CA ALA A 96 -7.36 -2.07 -6.17
C ALA A 96 -7.66 -2.86 -4.90
N SER A 97 -8.09 -4.10 -5.07
CA SER A 97 -8.24 -5.06 -3.99
C SER A 97 -6.86 -5.60 -3.59
N VAL A 98 -6.66 -5.80 -2.29
CA VAL A 98 -5.42 -6.38 -1.76
C VAL A 98 -5.49 -7.91 -1.88
N ASP A 99 -4.36 -8.53 -2.21
CA ASP A 99 -4.24 -9.99 -2.26
C ASP A 99 -4.20 -10.61 -0.85
N THR A 100 -4.38 -11.93 -0.76
CA THR A 100 -4.20 -12.74 0.46
C THR A 100 -2.84 -12.52 1.14
N SER A 101 -1.80 -12.20 0.38
CA SER A 101 -0.47 -11.83 0.86
C SER A 101 -0.37 -10.42 1.47
N GLY A 102 -1.45 -9.63 1.41
CA GLY A 102 -1.46 -8.23 1.79
C GLY A 102 -0.84 -7.31 0.74
N THR A 103 -0.59 -7.79 -0.48
CA THR A 103 0.06 -7.00 -1.54
C THR A 103 -0.94 -6.30 -2.45
N PHE A 104 -0.54 -5.13 -2.97
CA PHE A 104 -1.29 -4.39 -3.98
C PHE A 104 -0.36 -3.93 -5.10
N ARG A 105 -0.93 -3.69 -6.30
CA ARG A 105 -0.19 -3.17 -7.45
C ARG A 105 -1.07 -2.32 -8.36
N PHE A 106 -0.59 -1.14 -8.70
CA PHE A 106 -1.08 -0.30 -9.80
C PHE A 106 -0.03 -0.26 -10.89
N GLY A 107 -0.36 -0.77 -12.07
CA GLY A 107 0.53 -0.75 -13.25
C GLY A 107 0.12 0.31 -14.26
N SER A 108 0.97 0.51 -15.27
CA SER A 108 0.68 1.36 -16.44
C SER A 108 0.37 2.82 -16.11
N LEU A 109 0.91 3.34 -15.01
CA LEU A 109 0.71 4.73 -14.61
C LEU A 109 1.61 5.67 -15.42
N SER A 110 1.15 6.89 -15.67
CA SER A 110 1.98 7.94 -16.26
C SER A 110 3.03 8.41 -15.26
N LEU A 111 4.27 8.64 -15.70
CA LEU A 111 5.34 9.20 -14.86
C LEU A 111 5.17 10.71 -14.65
N ASP A 112 4.42 11.37 -15.53
CA ASP A 112 4.25 12.82 -15.54
C ASP A 112 3.16 13.30 -14.59
N HIS A 113 2.46 12.36 -13.93
CA HIS A 113 1.33 12.63 -13.05
C HIS A 113 1.70 12.44 -11.58
N ASP A 114 1.01 13.20 -10.73
CA ASP A 114 1.11 13.07 -9.28
C ASP A 114 -0.09 12.29 -8.75
N TYR A 115 0.18 11.32 -7.87
CA TYR A 115 -0.82 10.41 -7.33
C TYR A 115 -0.87 10.48 -5.80
N GLU A 116 -2.07 10.37 -5.24
CA GLU A 116 -2.32 10.20 -3.80
C GLU A 116 -2.85 8.79 -3.55
N ILE A 117 -2.23 8.08 -2.60
CA ILE A 117 -2.54 6.68 -2.32
C ILE A 117 -2.88 6.51 -0.85
N TRP A 118 -3.96 5.80 -0.56
CA TRP A 118 -4.33 5.40 0.79
C TRP A 118 -5.03 4.03 0.76
N ALA A 119 -4.96 3.30 1.86
CA ALA A 119 -5.68 2.04 2.06
C ALA A 119 -6.82 2.25 3.06
N GLU A 120 -7.93 1.56 2.86
CA GLU A 120 -9.06 1.51 3.79
C GLU A 120 -9.42 0.04 4.04
N ALA A 121 -9.68 -0.31 5.30
CA ALA A 121 -10.17 -1.61 5.71
C ALA A 121 -11.32 -1.40 6.70
N GLY A 122 -12.56 -1.63 6.25
CA GLY A 122 -13.76 -1.28 7.01
C GLY A 122 -13.82 0.21 7.33
N GLU A 123 -13.82 0.56 8.62
CA GLU A 123 -13.83 1.95 9.11
C GLU A 123 -12.43 2.54 9.32
N LEU A 124 -11.37 1.74 9.14
CA LEU A 124 -9.98 2.15 9.36
C LEU A 124 -9.34 2.61 8.06
N LYS A 125 -8.49 3.64 8.13
CA LYS A 125 -7.82 4.22 6.96
C LYS A 125 -6.32 4.44 7.20
N SER A 126 -5.51 4.32 6.16
CA SER A 126 -4.08 4.61 6.22
C SER A 126 -3.78 6.09 5.95
N PRO A 127 -2.60 6.58 6.36
CA PRO A 127 -2.11 7.89 5.94
C PRO A 127 -2.01 7.97 4.41
N THR A 128 -2.42 9.10 3.85
CA THR A 128 -2.26 9.37 2.42
C THR A 128 -0.78 9.56 2.10
N ARG A 129 -0.28 8.81 1.11
CA ARG A 129 1.07 8.93 0.56
C ARG A 129 1.00 9.53 -0.83
N SER A 130 1.87 10.48 -1.13
CA SER A 130 1.98 11.06 -2.47
C SER A 130 3.14 10.45 -3.24
N VAL A 131 2.89 10.14 -4.51
CA VAL A 131 3.91 9.80 -5.50
C VAL A 131 3.92 10.91 -6.52
N THR A 132 5.03 11.61 -6.63
CA THR A 132 5.15 12.76 -7.51
C THR A 132 6.06 12.47 -8.69
N THR A 133 5.94 13.32 -9.71
CA THR A 133 6.77 13.32 -10.92
C THR A 133 8.26 13.52 -10.60
N PHE A 134 8.58 14.10 -9.45
CA PHE A 134 9.96 14.31 -8.99
C PHE A 134 10.70 13.01 -8.64
N MET A 135 9.99 11.92 -8.39
CA MET A 135 10.63 10.61 -8.19
C MET A 135 11.07 10.06 -9.55
N THR A 136 12.31 9.62 -9.69
CA THR A 136 12.83 9.06 -10.95
C THR A 136 12.54 7.57 -11.14
N GLN A 137 11.99 6.92 -10.10
CA GLN A 137 11.78 5.48 -10.09
C GLN A 137 10.55 5.09 -10.94
N ASN A 138 10.73 4.08 -11.79
CA ASN A 138 9.63 3.44 -12.53
C ASN A 138 8.83 2.49 -11.63
N GLU A 139 9.46 1.93 -10.61
CA GLU A 139 8.82 1.03 -9.66
C GLU A 139 8.94 1.63 -8.26
N VAL A 140 7.79 1.93 -7.64
CA VAL A 140 7.74 2.51 -6.30
C VAL A 140 7.12 1.48 -5.36
N SER A 141 7.91 0.99 -4.41
CA SER A 141 7.44 0.09 -3.35
C SER A 141 7.15 0.90 -2.09
N MET A 142 5.89 0.94 -1.64
CA MET A 142 5.49 1.64 -0.42
C MET A 142 4.57 0.80 0.47
N PRO A 143 4.99 0.45 1.69
CA PRO A 143 4.07 -0.19 2.63
C PRO A 143 3.08 0.83 3.19
N LEU A 144 1.81 0.45 3.24
CA LEU A 144 0.72 1.24 3.83
C LEU A 144 0.37 0.67 5.20
N LEU A 145 0.36 1.53 6.21
CA LEU A 145 -0.01 1.16 7.58
C LEU A 145 -1.40 1.70 7.89
N ILE A 146 -2.36 0.81 8.14
CA ILE A 146 -3.71 1.17 8.55
C ILE A 146 -3.69 1.48 10.06
N ARG A 147 -4.30 2.60 10.46
CA ARG A 147 -4.38 3.06 11.86
C ARG A 147 -5.76 3.63 12.13
N ALA A 148 -6.30 3.42 13.32
CA ALA A 148 -7.66 3.85 13.66
C ALA A 148 -7.82 5.38 13.77
N GLU A 149 -6.79 6.10 14.22
CA GLU A 149 -7.02 7.43 14.81
C GLU A 149 -6.26 8.59 14.13
N ARG A 150 -5.33 8.33 13.21
CA ARG A 150 -4.24 9.30 12.92
C ARG A 150 -4.15 9.85 11.49
N ASN A 151 -5.23 9.86 10.72
CA ASN A 151 -5.24 10.48 9.39
C ASN A 151 -5.41 12.01 9.45
N HIS A 152 -4.60 12.68 10.27
CA HIS A 152 -4.43 14.12 10.16
C HIS A 152 -3.46 14.40 9.02
N GLY A 153 -4.01 14.79 7.86
CA GLY A 153 -3.28 15.32 6.71
C GLY A 153 -2.63 16.69 6.96
N GLU A 154 -2.28 17.02 8.21
CA GLU A 154 -1.47 18.19 8.51
C GLU A 154 -0.06 17.75 8.89
N PRO A 155 1.00 18.25 8.21
CA PRO A 155 2.29 18.25 8.85
C PRO A 155 2.11 19.10 10.10
N ILE A 156 2.21 18.47 11.28
CA ILE A 156 2.50 19.21 12.50
C ILE A 156 3.88 19.82 12.23
N LEU A 157 3.91 20.99 11.59
CA LEU A 157 4.98 21.94 11.70
C LEU A 157 5.13 22.07 13.20
N LYS A 158 6.15 21.38 13.74
CA LYS A 158 6.69 21.61 15.07
C LYS A 158 6.79 23.11 15.15
N ARG A 159 5.79 23.75 15.77
CA ARG A 159 5.79 25.20 15.96
C ARG A 159 7.13 25.41 16.64
N ARG A 160 8.06 26.02 15.90
CA ARG A 160 9.31 26.51 16.46
C ARG A 160 8.85 27.25 17.72
N PRO A 161 9.31 26.89 18.93
CA PRO A 161 8.89 27.61 20.12
C PRO A 161 9.20 29.08 19.85
N THR A 162 8.17 29.87 19.59
CA THR A 162 8.29 31.32 19.51
C THR A 162 8.70 31.73 20.90
N ALA A 163 9.80 32.47 21.01
CA ALA A 163 10.43 32.87 22.26
C ALA A 163 9.53 33.66 23.25
N ALA A 164 8.24 33.83 22.93
CA ALA A 164 7.25 34.50 23.77
C ALA A 164 6.71 33.62 24.91
N ASP A 165 6.69 32.28 24.79
CA ASP A 165 6.12 31.39 25.82
C ASP A 165 7.12 30.98 26.93
N ALA A 166 8.35 31.52 26.91
CA ALA A 166 9.33 31.27 27.98
C ALA A 166 9.10 32.12 29.25
N ALA A 167 8.10 33.01 29.27
CA ALA A 167 7.95 34.00 30.35
C ALA A 167 6.81 33.72 31.36
N ALA A 168 5.97 32.69 31.16
CA ALA A 168 4.81 32.44 32.02
C ALA A 168 4.84 31.04 32.63
N GLY A 169 5.55 30.87 33.76
CA GLY A 169 5.51 29.60 34.47
C GLY A 169 6.54 29.37 35.57
N GLN A 170 6.80 30.36 36.43
CA GLN A 170 7.37 30.09 37.75
C GLN A 170 6.45 30.64 38.83
N THR A 171 5.54 29.79 39.30
CA THR A 171 4.90 29.93 40.62
C THR A 171 4.80 28.53 41.22
N GLN A 172 5.72 28.21 42.11
CA GLN A 172 5.58 27.17 43.13
C GLN A 172 5.94 27.88 44.45
N VAL A 173 4.98 28.18 45.32
CA VAL A 173 4.45 27.28 46.37
C VAL A 173 5.63 26.72 47.18
N GLY A 174 6.00 27.27 48.33
CA GLY A 174 5.15 27.37 49.51
C GLY A 174 5.21 26.07 50.30
N GLN A 175 6.34 25.77 50.94
CA GLN A 175 6.43 24.74 51.98
C GLN A 175 7.36 25.20 53.12
N GLU A 176 6.70 25.65 54.18
CA GLU A 176 7.17 25.76 55.56
C GLU A 176 7.83 24.45 56.05
N PRO A 177 8.91 24.55 56.84
CA PRO A 177 9.01 23.66 57.97
C PRO A 177 9.20 24.41 59.29
N LYS A 178 8.45 23.92 60.27
CA LYS A 178 8.34 24.34 61.66
C LYS A 178 9.69 24.25 62.41
N THR A 179 9.96 25.25 63.25
CA THR A 179 10.84 25.26 64.45
C THR A 179 10.45 24.10 65.42
N PRO A 180 11.17 23.79 66.53
CA PRO A 180 12.38 24.38 67.13
C PRO A 180 13.40 23.34 67.65
N THR A 181 14.45 23.80 68.37
CA THR A 181 15.01 23.18 69.60
C THR A 181 16.51 22.86 69.61
N ALA A 182 17.12 23.24 70.74
CA ALA A 182 18.35 22.76 71.39
C ALA A 182 19.69 23.29 70.85
N ALA A 183 20.40 24.14 71.60
CA ALA A 183 21.18 23.89 72.82
C ALA A 183 22.67 23.74 72.45
N ARG A 184 23.50 24.71 72.84
CA ARG A 184 24.33 24.67 74.07
C ARG A 184 25.67 23.96 73.80
N GLN A 185 26.73 24.73 73.60
CA GLN A 185 27.94 24.85 74.46
C GLN A 185 29.00 25.66 73.72
#